data_AF-A0A0Q6Z2G0-F1
#
_entry.id   AF-A0A0Q6Z2G0-F1
#
_cell.length_a   1.000
_cell.length_b   1.000
_cell.length_c   1.000
_cell.angle_alpha   90.00
_cell.angle_beta   90.00
_cell.angle_gamma   90.00
#
_symmetry.space_group_name_H-M   'P 1'
#
loop_
_entity.id
_entity.type
_entity.pdbx_description
1 polymer ?
#
loop_
_entity_poly.entity_id
_entity_poly.type
_entity_poly.pdbx_seq_one_letter_code
_entity_poly.pdbx_strand_id
1 'polypeptide(L)'
;MTLSAGTGSALVVTCSAAWTRCGDVKKPRRNRPPAPVPQPQHNQHINERRQIISAGWSGPLPPPAALDEFNRIVPGGAERIFNQFEAEGAHRRELEQRQSKFLVRDVHIGQFLAGLFAISGLAVAALAIYLDKPWAATVIGGGTIAPIVYAFLRQTWTDDQA
;
A
#
# COMPACT_ATOMS: atom_id res chain seq x y z
N MET A 1 4.85 -13.65 -60.45
CA MET A 1 4.75 -12.76 -59.28
C MET A 1 3.64 -13.33 -58.40
N THR A 2 3.90 -14.25 -57.46
CA THR A 2 4.30 -14.02 -56.04
C THR A 2 3.37 -13.00 -55.36
N LEU A 3 2.69 -13.20 -54.22
CA LEU A 3 2.83 -14.03 -53.01
C LEU A 3 1.41 -14.40 -52.52
N SER A 4 1.10 -15.60 -52.01
CA SER A 4 1.35 -16.15 -50.66
C SER A 4 0.85 -15.28 -49.49
N ALA A 5 -0.27 -15.67 -48.88
CA ALA A 5 -0.62 -15.35 -47.50
C ALA A 5 -1.30 -16.59 -46.89
N GLY A 6 -0.62 -17.20 -45.91
CA GLY A 6 -1.04 -18.42 -45.25
C GLY A 6 -2.03 -18.16 -44.12
N THR A 7 -3.02 -19.06 -44.02
CA THR A 7 -3.87 -19.23 -42.84
C THR A 7 -3.66 -20.64 -42.32
N GLY A 8 -2.90 -20.76 -41.22
CA GLY A 8 -2.71 -22.01 -40.50
C GLY A 8 -3.87 -22.24 -39.53
N SER A 9 -4.73 -23.21 -39.84
CA SER A 9 -5.73 -23.76 -38.91
C SER A 9 -5.16 -25.00 -38.23
N ALA A 10 -5.27 -25.01 -36.90
CA ALA A 10 -4.83 -26.06 -36.01
C ALA A 10 -5.53 -27.40 -36.29
N LEU A 11 -4.74 -28.45 -36.51
CA LEU A 11 -5.19 -29.85 -36.47
C LEU A 11 -4.72 -30.46 -35.15
N VAL A 12 -5.68 -30.72 -34.28
CA VAL A 12 -5.50 -31.46 -33.04
C VAL A 12 -5.44 -32.94 -33.41
N VAL A 13 -4.27 -33.56 -33.26
CA VAL A 13 -4.10 -35.01 -33.44
C VAL A 13 -4.20 -35.67 -32.09
N THR A 14 -5.32 -36.35 -31.84
CA THR A 14 -5.42 -37.42 -30.85
C THR A 14 -5.17 -38.75 -31.56
N CYS A 15 -4.24 -39.58 -31.11
CA CYS A 15 -4.22 -40.99 -31.47
C CYS A 15 -3.66 -41.86 -30.35
N SER A 16 -4.39 -42.95 -30.14
CA SER A 16 -4.31 -43.99 -29.13
C SER A 16 -3.30 -45.07 -29.53
N ALA A 17 -2.62 -45.68 -28.55
CA ALA A 17 -2.05 -47.05 -28.57
C ALA A 17 -1.04 -47.16 -27.41
N ALA A 18 -0.73 -48.30 -26.80
CA ALA A 18 -1.30 -49.63 -26.67
C ALA A 18 -0.35 -50.33 -25.68
N TRP A 19 -0.88 -51.21 -24.84
CA TRP A 19 -0.13 -51.94 -23.82
C TRP A 19 0.73 -53.07 -24.41
N THR A 20 1.97 -53.23 -23.93
CA THR A 20 2.72 -54.50 -24.00
C THR A 20 3.65 -54.73 -22.79
N ARG A 21 3.19 -55.65 -21.91
CA ARG A 21 3.90 -56.82 -21.35
C ARG A 21 5.36 -56.67 -20.84
N CYS A 22 5.52 -56.81 -19.52
CA CYS A 22 6.71 -57.33 -18.81
C CYS A 22 6.17 -58.11 -17.60
N GLY A 23 6.35 -59.42 -17.42
CA GLY A 23 7.61 -60.15 -17.28
C GLY A 23 7.72 -60.59 -15.81
N ASP A 24 7.53 -61.88 -15.52
CA ASP A 24 7.58 -62.49 -14.19
C ASP A 24 8.94 -62.26 -13.48
N VAL A 25 8.93 -61.65 -12.28
CA VAL A 25 10.10 -61.51 -11.42
C VAL A 25 9.92 -62.34 -10.15
N LYS A 26 10.76 -63.38 -10.00
CA LYS A 26 10.83 -64.21 -8.79
C LYS A 26 11.22 -63.37 -7.58
N LYS A 27 10.42 -63.44 -6.50
CA LYS A 27 10.66 -62.72 -5.23
C LYS A 27 11.90 -63.29 -4.51
N PRO A 28 12.87 -62.47 -4.08
CA PRO A 28 14.00 -62.95 -3.28
C PRO A 28 13.58 -63.34 -1.86
N ARG A 29 14.27 -64.33 -1.28
CA ARG A 29 14.06 -64.78 0.11
C ARG A 29 14.27 -63.61 1.09
N ARG A 30 13.33 -63.45 2.01
CA ARG A 30 13.36 -62.43 3.08
C ARG A 30 14.48 -62.74 4.08
N ASN A 31 15.56 -61.96 4.04
CA ASN A 31 16.57 -61.98 5.09
C ASN A 31 15.92 -61.49 6.39
N ARG A 32 16.01 -62.27 7.48
CA ARG A 32 15.66 -61.77 8.81
C ARG A 32 16.72 -60.74 9.24
N PRO A 33 16.34 -59.61 9.86
CA PRO A 33 17.30 -58.75 10.50
C PRO A 33 17.99 -59.50 11.66
N PRO A 34 19.30 -59.30 11.88
CA PRO A 34 19.98 -59.83 13.06
C PRO A 34 19.38 -59.21 14.33
N ALA A 35 19.44 -59.96 15.45
CA ALA A 35 18.89 -59.53 16.73
C ALA A 35 19.44 -58.16 17.18
N PRO A 36 18.69 -57.35 17.94
CA PRO A 36 19.15 -56.04 18.39
C PRO A 36 20.40 -56.20 19.26
N VAL A 37 21.52 -55.66 18.81
CA VAL A 37 22.73 -55.50 19.62
C VAL A 37 22.45 -54.39 20.65
N PRO A 38 22.75 -54.57 21.95
CA PRO A 38 22.63 -53.49 22.92
C PRO A 38 23.58 -52.34 22.53
N GLN A 39 23.02 -51.19 22.14
CA GLN A 39 23.81 -50.01 21.82
C GLN A 39 24.17 -49.25 23.11
N PRO A 40 25.43 -48.84 23.32
CA PRO A 40 25.81 -48.04 24.48
C PRO A 40 25.16 -46.66 24.40
N GLN A 41 24.54 -46.23 25.50
CA GLN A 41 23.84 -44.96 25.60
C GLN A 41 24.82 -43.80 25.53
N HIS A 42 24.83 -43.11 24.39
CA HIS A 42 25.57 -41.87 24.21
C HIS A 42 24.84 -40.75 24.97
N ASN A 43 25.36 -40.42 26.14
CA ASN A 43 24.89 -39.35 27.00
C ASN A 43 24.72 -38.05 26.22
N GLN A 44 23.50 -37.53 26.26
CA GLN A 44 23.11 -36.23 25.75
C GLN A 44 23.77 -35.13 26.60
N HIS A 45 24.93 -34.64 26.16
CA HIS A 45 25.58 -33.51 26.79
C HIS A 45 25.33 -32.22 26.00
N ILE A 46 24.72 -31.29 26.75
CA ILE A 46 24.65 -29.84 26.62
C ILE A 46 23.69 -29.31 25.55
N ASN A 47 22.44 -29.13 26.01
CA ASN A 47 21.57 -28.04 25.55
C ASN A 47 22.24 -26.69 25.86
N GLU A 48 23.25 -26.30 25.07
CA GLU A 48 23.74 -24.93 25.03
C GLU A 48 22.71 -24.07 24.30
N ARG A 49 21.60 -23.76 24.98
CA ARG A 49 20.78 -22.62 24.57
C ARG A 49 21.61 -21.38 24.85
N ARG A 50 22.44 -20.99 23.87
CA ARG A 50 23.03 -19.66 23.78
C ARG A 50 21.87 -18.66 23.74
N GLN A 51 21.47 -18.18 24.92
CA GLN A 51 20.50 -17.09 25.04
C GLN A 51 21.22 -15.84 24.53
N ILE A 52 20.97 -15.49 23.28
CA ILE A 52 21.34 -14.19 22.75
C ILE A 52 20.44 -13.19 23.48
N ILE A 53 20.96 -12.56 24.54
CA ILE A 53 20.29 -11.45 25.20
C ILE A 53 20.39 -10.27 24.22
N SER A 54 19.43 -10.15 23.31
CA SER A 54 19.26 -8.93 22.54
C SER A 54 18.65 -7.89 23.47
N ALA A 55 19.45 -6.92 23.91
CA ALA A 55 18.92 -5.69 24.49
C ALA A 55 18.19 -4.94 23.37
N GLY A 56 16.91 -5.26 23.19
CA GLY A 56 16.05 -4.65 22.18
C GLY A 56 15.79 -3.20 22.56
N TRP A 57 16.57 -2.28 22.02
CA TRP A 57 16.27 -0.86 22.09
C TRP A 57 15.41 -0.48 20.90
N SER A 58 14.19 -0.06 21.17
CA SER A 58 13.19 0.37 20.20
C SER A 58 13.01 1.87 20.36
N GLY A 59 13.74 2.64 19.58
CA GLY A 59 13.61 4.09 19.53
C GLY A 59 14.43 4.68 18.40
N PRO A 60 14.07 5.89 17.94
CA PRO A 60 14.81 6.59 16.90
C PRO A 60 16.17 7.13 17.40
N LEU A 61 16.36 7.15 18.72
CA LEU A 61 17.61 7.51 19.38
C LEU A 61 18.47 6.26 19.62
N PRO A 62 19.81 6.36 19.57
CA PRO A 62 20.70 5.25 19.88
C PRO A 62 20.53 4.78 21.33
N PRO A 63 20.82 3.50 21.64
CA PRO A 63 20.69 2.99 23.00
C PRO A 63 21.59 3.76 23.98
N PRO A 64 21.21 3.86 25.25
CA PRO A 64 21.93 4.67 26.25
C PRO A 64 23.38 4.23 26.45
N ALA A 65 23.67 2.92 26.31
CA ALA A 65 25.03 2.41 26.34
C ALA A 65 25.91 2.95 25.21
N ALA A 66 25.35 3.11 24.00
CA ALA A 66 26.05 3.70 22.87
C ALA A 66 26.23 5.22 23.04
N LEU A 67 25.27 5.92 23.66
CA LEU A 67 25.41 7.36 23.96
C LEU A 67 26.58 7.65 24.90
N ASP A 68 26.78 6.81 25.91
CA ASP A 68 27.94 6.93 26.81
C ASP A 68 29.27 6.69 26.06
N GLU A 69 29.29 5.72 25.14
CA GLU A 69 30.45 5.48 24.27
C GLU A 69 30.73 6.67 23.33
N PHE A 70 29.69 7.27 22.73
CA PHE A 70 29.84 8.48 21.92
C PHE A 70 30.40 9.66 22.71
N ASN A 71 30.00 9.84 23.96
CA ASN A 71 30.50 10.91 24.82
C ASN A 71 31.97 10.69 25.24
N ARG A 72 32.42 9.43 25.30
CA ARG A 72 33.82 9.06 25.57
C ARG A 72 34.74 9.28 24.37
N ILE A 73 34.24 9.05 23.16
CA ILE A 73 35.00 9.25 21.90
C ILE A 73 35.07 10.74 21.54
N VAL A 74 33.93 11.43 21.66
CA VAL A 74 33.81 12.87 21.38
C VAL A 74 33.21 13.54 22.61
N PRO A 75 33.93 14.45 23.29
CA PRO A 75 33.37 15.15 24.44
C PRO A 75 32.12 15.93 24.01
N GLY A 76 30.98 15.65 24.65
CA GLY A 76 29.68 16.24 24.29
C GLY A 76 29.01 15.61 23.06
N GLY A 77 29.50 14.46 22.57
CA GLY A 77 28.96 13.78 21.39
C GLY A 77 27.49 13.38 21.52
N ALA A 78 27.10 12.91 22.70
CA ALA A 78 25.70 12.58 23.00
C ALA A 78 24.77 13.80 22.88
N GLU A 79 25.18 14.95 23.41
CA GLU A 79 24.39 16.18 23.37
C GLU A 79 24.23 16.73 21.94
N ARG A 80 25.27 16.60 21.11
CA ARG A 80 25.18 16.95 19.68
C ARG A 80 24.17 16.07 18.92
N ILE A 81 24.08 14.79 19.25
CA ILE A 81 23.10 13.86 18.67
C ILE A 81 21.68 14.25 19.10
N PHE A 82 21.45 14.56 20.38
CA PHE A 82 20.15 15.03 20.86
C PHE A 82 19.74 16.33 20.18
N ASN A 83 20.65 17.30 20.06
CA ASN A 83 20.38 18.57 19.40
C ASN A 83 20.02 18.38 17.91
N GLN A 84 20.72 17.50 17.20
CA GLN A 84 20.37 17.17 15.81
C GLN A 84 19.01 16.45 15.71
N PHE A 85 18.74 15.54 16.63
CA PHE A 85 17.47 14.81 16.67
C PHE A 85 16.28 15.74 16.96
N GLU A 86 16.42 16.67 17.90
CA GLU A 86 15.41 17.69 18.19
C GLU A 86 15.22 18.65 17.02
N ALA A 87 16.30 19.08 16.36
CA ALA A 87 16.23 19.93 15.18
C ALA A 87 15.48 19.24 14.03
N GLU A 88 15.76 17.96 13.76
CA GLU A 88 15.05 17.18 12.74
C GLU A 88 13.58 16.95 13.13
N GLY A 89 13.31 16.66 14.41
CA GLY A 89 11.95 16.56 14.93
C GLY A 89 11.16 17.86 14.81
N ALA A 90 11.80 19.00 15.09
CA ALA A 90 11.21 20.33 14.92
C ALA A 90 10.95 20.65 13.45
N HIS A 91 11.91 20.35 12.57
CA HIS A 91 11.77 20.55 11.13
C HIS A 91 10.60 19.73 10.55
N ARG A 92 10.48 18.46 10.96
CA ARG A 92 9.37 17.60 10.56
C ARG A 92 8.02 18.14 11.04
N ARG A 93 7.90 18.55 12.30
CA ARG A 93 6.67 19.17 12.84
C ARG A 93 6.33 20.46 12.08
N GLU A 94 7.33 21.26 11.73
CA GLU A 94 7.14 22.47 10.94
C GLU A 94 6.64 22.15 9.53
N LEU A 95 7.20 21.14 8.86
CA LEU A 95 6.71 20.64 7.56
C LEU A 95 5.26 20.15 7.66
N GLU A 96 4.92 19.35 8.67
CA GLU A 96 3.55 18.88 8.91
C GLU A 96 2.58 20.05 9.15
N GLN A 97 3.01 21.08 9.90
CA GLN A 97 2.24 22.31 10.11
C GLN A 97 2.08 23.15 8.84
N ARG A 98 3.13 23.25 8.01
CA ARG A 98 3.07 23.98 6.74
C ARG A 98 2.15 23.25 5.76
N GLN A 99 2.29 21.93 5.63
CA GLN A 99 1.44 21.10 4.78
C GLN A 99 -0.03 21.21 5.17
N SER A 100 -0.36 21.11 6.46
CA SER A 100 -1.74 21.30 6.93
C SER A 100 -2.28 22.71 6.64
N LYS A 101 -1.47 23.75 6.81
CA LYS A 101 -1.86 25.13 6.46
C LYS A 101 -2.10 25.31 4.96
N PHE A 102 -1.30 24.68 4.10
CA PHE A 102 -1.50 24.73 2.64
C PHE A 102 -2.79 24.01 2.23
N LEU A 103 -3.04 22.82 2.77
CA LEU A 103 -4.28 22.07 2.51
C LEU A 103 -5.52 22.89 2.90
N VAL A 104 -5.53 23.49 4.09
CA VAL A 104 -6.65 24.31 4.55
C VAL A 104 -6.83 25.55 3.67
N ARG A 105 -5.73 26.20 3.28
CA ARG A 105 -5.77 27.39 2.41
C ARG A 105 -6.33 27.04 1.02
N ASP A 106 -5.90 25.94 0.43
CA ASP A 106 -6.34 25.49 -0.88
C ASP A 106 -7.84 25.16 -0.90
N VAL A 107 -8.34 24.51 0.16
CA VAL A 107 -9.79 24.26 0.31
C VAL A 107 -10.57 25.57 0.38
N HIS A 108 -10.13 26.54 1.18
CA HIS A 108 -10.81 27.83 1.29
C HIS A 108 -10.80 28.64 0.00
N ILE A 109 -9.67 28.65 -0.73
CA ILE A 109 -9.57 29.35 -2.03
C ILE A 109 -10.49 28.67 -3.06
N GLY A 110 -10.49 27.34 -3.10
CA GLY A 110 -11.37 26.57 -3.97
C GLY A 110 -12.85 26.84 -3.68
N GLN A 111 -13.25 26.84 -2.40
CA GLN A 111 -14.62 27.14 -1.99
C GLN A 111 -15.02 28.58 -2.31
N PHE A 112 -14.11 29.55 -2.14
CA PHE A 112 -14.38 30.95 -2.48
C PHE A 112 -14.57 31.16 -3.99
N LEU A 113 -13.70 30.57 -4.82
CA LEU A 113 -13.82 30.60 -6.28
C LEU A 113 -15.10 29.92 -6.78
N ALA A 114 -15.45 28.77 -6.20
CA ALA A 114 -16.71 28.08 -6.50
C ALA A 114 -17.93 28.93 -6.10
N GLY A 115 -17.88 29.59 -4.93
CA GLY A 115 -18.92 30.52 -4.49
C GLY A 115 -19.09 31.70 -5.42
N LEU A 116 -17.98 32.32 -5.85
CA LEU A 116 -18.00 33.42 -6.83
C LEU A 116 -18.59 32.97 -8.18
N PHE A 117 -18.21 31.79 -8.66
CA PHE A 117 -18.76 31.21 -9.88
C PHE A 117 -20.27 30.95 -9.77
N ALA A 118 -20.72 30.38 -8.64
CA ALA A 118 -22.15 30.15 -8.39
C ALA A 118 -22.95 31.46 -8.39
N ILE A 119 -22.44 32.51 -7.72
CA ILE A 119 -23.07 33.84 -7.73
C ILE A 119 -23.12 34.42 -9.14
N SER A 120 -22.04 34.28 -9.92
CA SER A 120 -21.99 34.77 -11.30
C SER A 120 -23.00 34.06 -12.20
N GLY A 121 -23.15 32.74 -12.09
CA GLY A 121 -24.13 31.97 -12.83
C GLY A 121 -25.57 32.37 -12.47
N LEU A 122 -25.83 32.59 -11.18
CA LEU A 122 -27.13 33.06 -10.70
C LEU A 122 -27.45 34.47 -11.23
N ALA A 123 -26.46 35.37 -11.25
CA ALA A 123 -26.61 36.71 -11.79
C ALA A 123 -26.90 36.70 -13.30
N VAL A 124 -26.22 35.85 -14.06
CA VAL A 124 -26.47 35.67 -15.50
C VAL A 124 -27.88 35.09 -15.74
N ALA A 125 -28.31 34.12 -14.94
CA ALA A 125 -29.66 33.57 -15.02
C ALA A 125 -30.72 34.63 -14.71
N ALA A 126 -30.52 35.44 -13.66
CA ALA A 126 -31.42 36.54 -13.32
C ALA A 126 -31.50 37.60 -14.43
N LEU A 127 -30.35 37.96 -15.04
CA LEU A 127 -30.30 38.87 -16.18
C LEU A 127 -31.04 38.30 -17.41
N ALA A 128 -30.92 36.99 -17.67
CA ALA A 128 -31.62 36.34 -18.77
C ALA A 128 -33.15 36.35 -18.60
N ILE A 129 -33.65 36.25 -17.37
CA ILE A 129 -35.08 36.42 -17.06
C ILE A 129 -35.51 37.87 -17.32
N TYR A 130 -34.69 38.85 -16.94
CA TYR A 130 -34.98 40.27 -17.17
C TYR A 130 -35.05 40.63 -18.67
N LEU A 131 -34.32 39.89 -19.53
CA LEU A 131 -34.32 40.06 -20.99
C LEU A 131 -35.44 39.28 -21.71
N ASP A 132 -36.43 38.72 -20.99
CA ASP A 132 -37.54 37.93 -21.53
C ASP A 132 -37.09 36.71 -22.38
N LYS A 133 -35.93 36.13 -22.07
CA LYS A 133 -35.41 34.92 -22.71
C LYS A 133 -35.39 33.75 -21.72
N PRO A 134 -36.56 33.18 -21.37
CA PRO A 134 -36.67 32.17 -20.31
C PRO A 134 -35.92 30.88 -20.63
N TRP A 135 -35.78 30.52 -21.92
CA TRP A 135 -35.05 29.31 -22.32
C TRP A 135 -33.57 29.36 -21.91
N ALA A 136 -32.93 30.54 -21.98
CA ALA A 136 -31.54 30.71 -21.59
C ALA A 136 -31.38 30.59 -20.06
N ALA A 137 -32.33 31.15 -19.30
CA ALA A 137 -32.36 31.00 -17.85
C ALA A 137 -32.56 29.54 -17.41
N THR A 138 -33.41 28.78 -18.09
CA THR A 138 -33.65 27.36 -17.78
C THR A 138 -32.42 26.50 -18.06
N VAL A 139 -31.73 26.69 -19.20
CA VAL A 139 -30.53 25.92 -19.52
C VAL A 139 -29.39 26.24 -18.57
N ILE A 140 -29.18 27.52 -18.26
CA ILE A 140 -28.09 27.96 -17.37
C ILE A 140 -28.40 27.59 -15.91
N GLY A 141 -29.60 27.93 -15.41
CA GLY A 141 -30.02 27.62 -14.05
C GLY A 141 -30.16 26.12 -13.81
N GLY A 142 -30.83 25.39 -14.71
CA GLY A 142 -30.95 23.94 -14.63
C GLY A 142 -29.62 23.22 -14.78
N GLY A 143 -28.80 23.62 -15.74
CA GLY A 143 -27.50 23.02 -16.00
C GLY A 143 -26.46 23.24 -14.91
N THR A 144 -26.57 24.33 -14.13
CA THR A 144 -25.62 24.63 -13.05
C THR A 144 -26.12 24.21 -11.68
N ILE A 145 -27.40 24.44 -11.36
CA ILE A 145 -27.95 24.18 -10.01
C ILE A 145 -28.22 22.68 -9.80
N ALA A 146 -28.77 21.98 -10.80
CA ALA A 146 -29.11 20.57 -10.66
C ALA A 146 -27.91 19.67 -10.31
N PRO A 147 -26.74 19.76 -10.97
CA PRO A 147 -25.58 18.94 -10.60
C PRO A 147 -25.02 19.30 -9.21
N ILE A 148 -25.12 20.57 -8.77
CA ILE A 148 -24.70 20.97 -7.42
C ILE A 148 -25.59 20.30 -6.37
N VAL A 149 -26.91 20.41 -6.51
CA VAL A 149 -27.87 19.76 -5.59
C VAL A 149 -27.72 18.24 -5.64
N TYR A 150 -27.53 17.67 -6.82
CA TYR A 150 -27.30 16.23 -6.98
C TYR A 150 -26.02 15.75 -6.28
N ALA A 151 -24.92 16.50 -6.40
CA ALA A 151 -23.67 16.20 -5.70
C ALA A 151 -23.86 16.24 -4.18
N PHE A 152 -24.56 17.25 -3.66
CA PHE A 152 -24.88 17.36 -2.23
C PHE A 152 -25.76 16.21 -1.74
N LEU A 153 -26.81 15.87 -2.47
CA LEU A 153 -27.66 14.71 -2.13
C LEU A 153 -26.81 13.44 -2.09
N ARG A 154 -25.94 13.21 -3.09
CA ARG A 154 -25.07 12.04 -3.16
C ARG A 154 -24.13 11.90 -1.95
N GLN A 155 -23.64 13.03 -1.42
CA GLN A 155 -22.77 13.04 -0.24
C GLN A 155 -23.49 12.45 0.98
N THR A 156 -24.74 12.86 1.22
CA THR A 156 -25.50 12.46 2.42
C THR A 156 -25.71 10.96 2.58
N TRP A 157 -25.82 10.21 1.47
CA TRP A 157 -26.00 8.75 1.52
C TRP A 157 -24.72 7.98 1.82
N THR A 158 -23.55 8.60 1.66
CA THR A 158 -22.25 7.92 1.82
C THR A 158 -21.83 7.86 3.29
N ASP A 159 -22.21 8.87 4.09
CA ASP A 159 -21.85 8.95 5.51
C ASP A 159 -22.61 7.92 6.37
N ASP A 160 -23.74 7.38 5.88
CA ASP A 160 -24.51 6.35 6.57
C ASP A 160 -23.89 4.93 6.46
N GLN A 161 -22.86 4.74 5.62
CA GLN A 161 -22.26 3.43 5.32
C GLN A 161 -20.82 3.27 5.85
N ALA A 162 -20.31 4.25 6.60
CA ALA A 162 -18.97 4.25 7.21
C ALA A 162 -19.06 4.16 8.74
#